data_AF-A0A0D2N0N4-F1
#
_entry.id   AF-A0A0D2N0N4-F1
#
_cell.length_a   1.000
_cell.length_b   1.000
_cell.length_c   1.000
_cell.angle_alpha   90.00
_cell.angle_beta   90.00
_cell.angle_gamma   90.00
#
_symmetry.space_group_name_H-M   'P 1'
#
loop_
_entity.id
_entity.type
_entity.pdbx_description
1 polymer ?
#
loop_
_entity_poly.entity_id
_entity_poly.type
_entity_poly.pdbx_seq_one_letter_code
_entity_poly.pdbx_strand_id
1 'polypeptide(L)'
;MRKEQIKRRLTYQYNKTHAPKTKFKVGSSDPMAVLTAKLTGNLNAVHKPRQKTAYNIWGPMNRYFVDPIFNERPSTAPGDRQRVIESLGQIMQPILDLVADHTGWKVSMIAGGPEPADGGRLNVVGVHSGVTTGSVRMNFGRSERVAYKDLIMPTFARFLRKCYTLTTSDKARKTYTSSSLVLVRRLPPLPVKLWPPP
;
A
#
# COMPACT_ATOMS: atom_id res chain seq x y z
N MET A 1 38.60 4.27 7.86
CA MET A 1 37.29 4.09 7.20
C MET A 1 36.48 2.86 7.63
N ARG A 2 36.84 1.60 7.29
CA ARG A 2 35.97 0.42 7.58
C ARG A 2 35.81 0.09 9.08
N LYS A 3 36.89 0.23 9.86
CA LYS A 3 36.88 -0.01 11.33
C LYS A 3 35.98 0.97 12.08
N GLU A 4 35.91 2.22 11.63
CA GLU A 4 35.06 3.26 12.24
C GLU A 4 33.57 3.03 11.96
N GLN A 5 33.23 2.55 10.76
CA GLN A 5 31.85 2.15 10.44
C GLN A 5 31.39 0.95 11.28
N ILE A 6 32.27 -0.05 11.49
CA ILE A 6 31.97 -1.20 12.35
C ILE A 6 31.81 -0.74 13.80
N LYS A 7 32.71 0.10 14.32
CA LYS A 7 32.60 0.69 15.66
C LYS A 7 31.28 1.43 15.84
N ARG A 8 30.91 2.31 14.90
CA ARG A 8 29.62 3.03 14.92
C ARG A 8 28.43 2.07 14.91
N ARG A 9 28.47 1.00 14.10
CA ARG A 9 27.40 0.00 14.04
C ARG A 9 27.25 -0.76 15.36
N LEU A 10 28.36 -1.15 15.99
CA LEU A 10 28.36 -1.85 17.27
C LEU A 10 27.90 -0.93 18.41
N THR A 11 28.40 0.30 18.48
CA THR A 11 27.93 1.31 19.44
C THR A 11 26.44 1.61 19.25
N TYR A 12 25.96 1.68 18.01
CA TYR A 12 24.54 1.85 17.72
C TYR A 12 23.71 0.66 18.22
N GLN A 13 24.15 -0.58 17.98
CA GLN A 13 23.44 -1.76 18.48
C GLN A 13 23.42 -1.79 20.01
N TYR A 14 24.57 -1.57 20.65
CA TYR A 14 24.70 -1.52 22.10
C TYR A 14 23.78 -0.45 22.71
N ASN A 15 23.78 0.77 22.16
CA ASN A 15 22.90 1.83 22.62
C ASN A 15 21.43 1.51 22.36
N LYS A 16 21.09 0.81 21.28
CA LYS A 16 19.70 0.41 20.97
C LYS A 16 19.14 -0.64 21.94
N THR A 17 20.01 -1.49 22.49
CA THR A 17 19.65 -2.55 23.44
C THR A 17 19.78 -2.11 24.90
N HIS A 18 20.69 -1.20 25.23
CA HIS A 18 21.03 -0.87 26.63
C HIS A 18 20.84 0.60 27.01
N ALA A 19 20.58 1.51 26.07
CA ALA A 19 20.17 2.85 26.47
C ALA A 19 18.84 2.75 27.24
N PRO A 20 18.71 3.45 28.38
CA PRO A 20 17.45 3.55 29.10
C PRO A 20 16.45 4.23 28.18
N LYS A 21 15.59 3.42 27.56
CA LYS A 21 14.43 3.95 26.84
C LYS A 21 13.53 4.51 27.92
N THR A 22 13.53 5.83 28.08
CA THR A 22 12.48 6.52 28.81
C THR A 22 11.16 6.15 28.12
N LYS A 23 10.49 5.14 28.66
CA LYS A 23 9.20 4.68 28.17
C LYS A 23 8.19 5.76 28.53
N PHE A 24 8.04 6.73 27.67
CA PHE A 24 6.92 7.65 27.74
C PHE A 24 5.66 6.81 27.57
N LYS A 25 4.77 6.80 28.57
CA LYS A 25 3.48 6.11 28.45
C LYS A 25 2.73 6.77 27.30
N VAL A 26 2.38 5.98 26.29
CA VAL A 26 1.53 6.40 25.17
C VAL A 26 0.23 6.92 25.77
N GLY A 27 -0.01 8.22 25.68
CA GLY A 27 -1.22 8.87 26.17
C GLY A 27 -1.06 9.92 27.27
N SER A 28 0.12 10.13 27.87
CA SER A 28 0.28 11.29 28.76
C SER A 28 0.45 12.56 27.92
N SER A 29 -0.66 13.17 27.52
CA SER A 29 -0.73 14.57 27.09
C SER A 29 -0.48 15.52 28.28
N ASP A 30 0.45 15.16 29.16
CA ASP A 30 0.75 15.95 30.34
C ASP A 30 1.58 17.16 29.87
N PRO A 31 1.02 18.38 29.91
CA PRO A 31 1.70 19.58 29.44
C PRO A 31 3.01 19.81 30.19
N MET A 32 3.13 19.33 31.43
CA MET A 32 4.34 19.45 32.24
C MET A 32 5.49 18.59 31.71
N ALA A 33 5.20 17.42 31.16
CA ALA A 33 6.22 16.56 30.56
C ALA A 33 6.77 17.14 29.24
N VAL A 34 5.91 17.85 28.49
CA VAL A 34 6.32 18.59 27.28
C VAL A 34 7.14 19.84 27.66
N LEU A 35 6.73 20.57 28.70
CA LEU A 35 7.43 21.77 29.18
C LEU A 35 8.82 21.43 29.73
N THR A 36 8.93 20.41 30.58
CA THR A 36 10.20 19.95 31.15
C THR A 36 11.18 19.47 30.07
N ALA A 37 10.70 18.78 29.04
CA ALA A 37 11.53 18.36 27.93
C ALA A 37 12.00 19.53 27.03
N LYS A 38 11.21 20.60 26.94
CA LYS A 38 11.62 21.87 26.28
C LYS A 38 12.66 22.63 27.10
N LEU A 39 12.47 22.74 28.42
CA LEU A 39 13.38 23.46 29.32
C LEU A 39 14.75 22.78 29.47
N THR A 40 14.79 21.44 29.42
CA THR A 40 16.04 20.67 29.58
C THR A 40 16.86 20.55 28.30
N GLY A 41 16.46 21.19 27.19
CA GLY A 41 17.18 21.14 25.91
C GLY A 41 17.13 19.77 25.21
N ASN A 42 16.44 18.78 25.79
CA ASN A 42 16.28 17.43 25.25
C ASN A 42 15.16 17.36 24.20
N LEU A 43 15.09 18.35 23.30
CA LEU A 43 14.11 18.40 22.21
C LEU A 43 14.23 17.20 21.25
N ASN A 44 15.44 16.65 21.09
CA ASN A 44 15.68 15.42 20.33
C ASN A 44 15.09 14.16 20.99
N ALA A 45 14.78 14.21 22.30
CA ALA A 45 14.13 13.12 23.03
C ALA A 45 12.60 13.18 22.94
N VAL A 46 12.02 14.30 22.49
CA VAL A 46 10.58 14.46 22.22
C VAL A 46 10.29 14.25 20.74
N HIS A 47 10.81 13.17 20.16
CA HIS A 47 10.21 12.70 18.93
C HIS A 47 8.81 12.19 19.31
N LYS A 48 7.75 12.79 18.76
CA LYS A 48 6.38 12.26 18.92
C LYS A 48 6.45 10.74 18.72
N PRO A 49 6.06 9.92 19.69
CA PRO A 49 6.13 8.48 19.53
C PRO A 49 5.39 8.16 18.25
N ARG A 50 6.09 7.62 17.24
CA ARG A 50 5.40 7.16 16.04
C ARG A 50 4.43 6.10 16.52
N GLN A 51 3.13 6.34 16.34
CA GLN A 51 2.14 5.32 16.62
C GLN A 51 2.58 4.09 15.85
N LYS A 52 2.69 2.96 16.57
CA LYS A 52 3.04 1.71 15.92
C LYS A 52 1.93 1.42 14.91
N THR A 53 2.30 1.16 13.66
CA THR A 53 1.39 0.65 12.64
C THR A 53 0.58 -0.51 13.22
N ALA A 54 -0.70 -0.64 12.88
CA ALA A 54 -1.58 -1.69 13.42
C ALA A 54 -0.93 -3.09 13.36
N TYR A 55 -0.26 -3.42 12.26
CA TYR A 55 0.49 -4.66 12.11
C TYR A 55 1.64 -4.83 13.12
N ASN A 56 2.34 -3.77 13.52
CA ASN A 56 3.41 -3.87 14.52
C ASN A 56 2.89 -4.12 15.94
N ILE A 57 1.58 -3.93 16.17
CA ILE A 57 0.91 -4.25 17.43
C ILE A 57 0.35 -5.68 17.36
N TRP A 58 -0.37 -5.99 16.28
CA TRP A 58 -1.08 -7.25 16.08
C TRP A 58 -0.17 -8.41 15.63
N GLY A 59 0.74 -8.16 14.69
CA GLY A 59 1.58 -9.16 14.03
C GLY A 59 2.38 -10.05 14.98
N PRO A 60 3.05 -9.52 16.04
CA PRO A 60 3.74 -10.36 17.00
C PRO A 60 2.83 -11.33 17.76
N MET A 61 1.58 -10.95 18.03
CA MET A 61 0.59 -11.80 18.73
C MET A 61 -0.02 -12.86 17.80
N ASN A 62 -0.02 -12.60 16.49
CA ASN A 62 -0.68 -13.42 15.49
C ASN A 62 0.31 -14.11 14.53
N ARG A 63 1.58 -14.25 14.95
CA ARG A 63 2.64 -14.91 14.15
C ARG A 63 2.25 -16.31 13.68
N TYR A 64 1.56 -17.09 14.51
CA TYR A 64 1.10 -18.42 14.12
C TYR A 64 0.26 -18.43 12.83
N PHE A 65 -0.56 -17.40 12.62
CA PHE A 65 -1.38 -17.26 11.41
C PHE A 65 -0.58 -16.68 10.23
N VAL A 66 0.33 -15.75 10.54
CA VAL A 66 0.96 -14.87 9.56
C VAL A 66 2.26 -15.46 8.98
N ASP A 67 3.05 -16.10 9.83
CA ASP A 67 4.33 -16.71 9.45
C ASP A 67 4.18 -17.81 8.40
N PRO A 68 3.22 -18.76 8.45
CA PRO A 68 3.08 -19.76 7.38
C PRO A 68 2.75 -19.11 6.03
N ILE A 69 1.88 -18.10 6.00
CA ILE A 69 1.51 -17.38 4.77
C ILE A 69 2.72 -16.65 4.16
N PHE A 70 3.58 -16.05 4.99
CA PHE A 70 4.78 -15.36 4.49
C PHE A 70 5.95 -16.31 4.18
N ASN A 71 6.00 -17.47 4.83
CA ASN A 71 7.02 -18.49 4.58
C ASN A 71 6.70 -19.33 3.34
N GLU A 72 5.43 -19.44 2.96
CA GLU A 72 5.03 -20.01 1.68
C GLU A 72 5.57 -19.16 0.53
N ARG A 73 6.36 -19.80 -0.35
CA ARG A 73 6.84 -19.12 -1.55
C ARG A 73 5.66 -18.88 -2.49
N PRO A 74 5.48 -17.65 -3.00
CA PRO A 74 4.43 -17.40 -3.97
C PRO A 74 4.65 -18.27 -5.21
N SER A 75 3.58 -18.83 -5.76
CA SER A 75 3.65 -19.64 -6.97
C SER A 75 4.27 -18.83 -8.11
N THR A 76 5.24 -19.45 -8.79
CA THR A 76 5.91 -18.88 -9.96
C THR A 76 5.22 -19.26 -11.27
N ALA A 77 4.21 -20.13 -11.22
CA ALA A 77 3.48 -20.58 -12.38
C ALA A 77 2.74 -19.39 -13.06
N PRO A 78 2.75 -19.32 -14.41
CA PRO A 78 2.14 -18.21 -15.13
C PRO A 78 0.63 -18.12 -14.89
N GLY A 79 -0.06 -19.27 -14.78
CA GLY A 79 -1.51 -19.32 -14.54
C GLY A 79 -1.92 -18.78 -13.16
N ASP A 80 -1.15 -19.07 -12.11
CA ASP A 80 -1.45 -18.58 -10.76
C ASP A 80 -1.20 -17.07 -10.66
N ARG A 81 -0.12 -16.58 -11.27
CA ARG A 81 0.16 -15.14 -11.35
C ARG A 81 -0.94 -14.38 -12.07
N GLN A 82 -1.46 -14.95 -13.17
CA GLN A 82 -2.56 -14.36 -13.92
C GLN A 82 -3.82 -14.22 -13.07
N ARG A 83 -4.22 -15.28 -12.34
CA ARG A 83 -5.37 -15.24 -11.43
C ARG A 83 -5.23 -14.17 -10.35
N VAL A 84 -4.02 -13.97 -9.82
CA VAL A 84 -3.75 -12.91 -8.85
C VAL A 84 -3.87 -11.52 -9.48
N ILE A 85 -3.37 -11.33 -10.70
CA ILE A 85 -3.49 -10.05 -11.43
C ILE A 85 -4.97 -9.71 -11.69
N GLU A 86 -5.77 -10.68 -12.13
CA GLU A 86 -7.20 -10.49 -12.41
C GLU A 86 -8.02 -10.22 -11.14
N SER A 87 -7.71 -10.90 -10.04
CA SER A 87 -8.38 -10.71 -8.76
C SER A 87 -7.93 -9.46 -7.99
N LEU A 88 -6.78 -8.88 -8.35
CA LEU A 88 -6.20 -7.71 -7.67
C LEU A 88 -7.20 -6.56 -7.56
N GLY A 89 -7.94 -6.28 -8.63
CA GLY A 89 -8.96 -5.23 -8.64
C GLY A 89 -10.08 -5.50 -7.64
N GLN A 90 -10.57 -6.74 -7.59
CA GLN A 90 -11.67 -7.15 -6.72
C GLN A 90 -11.28 -7.11 -5.23
N ILE A 91 -10.02 -7.46 -4.92
CA ILE A 91 -9.51 -7.44 -3.55
C ILE A 91 -9.26 -6.00 -3.09
N MET A 92 -8.72 -5.15 -3.96
CA MET A 92 -8.31 -3.80 -3.59
C MET A 92 -9.46 -2.79 -3.57
N GLN A 93 -10.49 -2.98 -4.42
CA GLN A 93 -11.64 -2.08 -4.45
C GLN A 93 -12.31 -1.86 -3.08
N PRO A 94 -12.70 -2.89 -2.30
CA PRO A 94 -13.36 -2.67 -1.00
C PRO A 94 -12.45 -2.00 0.03
N ILE A 95 -11.14 -2.23 -0.03
CA ILE A 95 -10.17 -1.58 0.86
C ILE A 95 -10.10 -0.09 0.52
N LEU A 96 -10.00 0.24 -0.76
CA LEU A 96 -9.96 1.64 -1.21
C LEU A 96 -11.28 2.36 -0.91
N ASP A 97 -12.42 1.69 -1.04
CA ASP A 97 -13.73 2.22 -0.69
C ASP A 97 -13.82 2.51 0.82
N LEU A 98 -13.38 1.58 1.67
CA LEU A 98 -13.36 1.79 3.13
C LEU A 98 -12.45 2.96 3.54
N VAL A 99 -11.28 3.09 2.90
CA VAL A 99 -10.39 4.25 3.14
C VAL A 99 -11.08 5.53 2.69
N ALA A 100 -11.70 5.55 1.50
CA ALA A 100 -12.39 6.73 0.99
C ALA A 100 -13.57 7.14 1.89
N ASP A 101 -14.33 6.19 2.41
CA ASP A 101 -15.47 6.43 3.30
C ASP A 101 -15.05 6.98 4.66
N HIS A 102 -14.00 6.44 5.28
CA HIS A 102 -13.55 6.89 6.59
C HIS A 102 -12.71 8.18 6.56
N THR A 103 -12.01 8.44 5.47
CA THR A 103 -11.15 9.64 5.35
C THR A 103 -11.81 10.79 4.60
N GLY A 104 -12.86 10.50 3.81
CA GLY A 104 -13.42 11.40 2.82
C GLY A 104 -12.53 11.60 1.58
N TRP A 105 -11.34 11.00 1.54
CA TRP A 105 -10.38 11.18 0.45
C TRP A 105 -10.82 10.41 -0.80
N LYS A 106 -10.22 10.79 -1.94
CA LYS A 106 -10.38 10.08 -3.21
C LYS A 106 -9.09 9.33 -3.44
N VAL A 107 -9.17 8.00 -3.52
CA VAL A 107 -7.98 7.13 -3.48
C VAL A 107 -7.88 6.38 -4.79
N SER A 108 -6.66 6.27 -5.33
CA SER A 108 -6.39 5.55 -6.56
C SER A 108 -5.16 4.69 -6.39
N MET A 109 -5.25 3.44 -6.84
CA MET A 109 -4.14 2.51 -6.94
C MET A 109 -3.81 2.28 -8.41
N ILE A 110 -2.52 2.31 -8.73
CA ILE A 110 -2.01 1.96 -10.06
C ILE A 110 -0.93 0.91 -9.86
N ALA A 111 -1.08 -0.24 -10.50
CA ALA A 111 -0.13 -1.33 -10.50
C ALA A 111 0.15 -1.77 -11.94
N GLY A 112 1.36 -2.24 -12.24
CA GLY A 112 1.67 -2.71 -13.58
C GLY A 112 2.94 -3.55 -13.65
N GLY A 113 3.02 -4.37 -14.69
CA GLY A 113 4.09 -5.36 -14.86
C GLY A 113 3.86 -6.28 -16.07
N PRO A 114 4.78 -7.22 -16.31
CA PRO A 114 4.64 -8.19 -17.39
C PRO A 114 3.54 -9.20 -17.07
N GLU A 115 2.58 -9.35 -17.99
CA GLU A 115 1.46 -10.25 -17.85
C GLU A 115 1.75 -11.61 -18.51
N PRO A 116 1.67 -12.73 -17.77
CA PRO A 116 1.98 -14.05 -18.32
C PRO A 116 1.02 -14.49 -19.44
N ALA A 117 -0.27 -14.18 -19.32
CA ALA A 117 -1.26 -14.53 -20.35
C ALA A 117 -1.02 -13.81 -21.68
N ASP A 118 -0.45 -12.60 -21.62
CA ASP A 118 -0.26 -11.73 -22.77
C ASP A 118 1.16 -11.82 -23.35
N GLY A 119 1.82 -12.96 -23.15
CA GLY A 119 3.18 -13.24 -23.65
C GLY A 119 4.27 -12.37 -23.03
N GLY A 120 4.06 -11.88 -21.81
CA GLY A 120 5.00 -11.01 -21.10
C GLY A 120 4.90 -9.53 -21.48
N ARG A 121 3.81 -9.12 -22.14
CA ARG A 121 3.54 -7.70 -22.40
C ARG A 121 3.31 -6.93 -21.10
N LEU A 122 3.72 -5.66 -21.09
CA LEU A 122 3.48 -4.78 -19.96
C LEU A 122 2.01 -4.39 -19.91
N ASN A 123 1.32 -4.77 -18.84
CA ASN A 123 -0.03 -4.33 -18.54
C ASN A 123 -0.05 -3.42 -17.31
N VAL A 124 -1.07 -2.56 -17.22
CA VAL A 124 -1.31 -1.64 -16.11
C VAL A 124 -2.76 -1.75 -15.67
N VAL A 125 -2.96 -1.99 -14.37
CA VAL A 125 -4.26 -2.04 -13.71
C VAL A 125 -4.40 -0.81 -12.82
N GLY A 126 -5.48 -0.07 -13.04
CA GLY A 126 -5.87 1.08 -12.22
C GLY A 126 -7.18 0.80 -11.48
N VAL A 127 -7.19 1.01 -10.17
CA VAL A 127 -8.38 0.87 -9.32
C VAL A 127 -8.63 2.21 -8.63
N HIS A 128 -9.84 2.74 -8.76
CA HIS A 128 -10.17 4.09 -8.33
C HIS A 128 -11.39 4.06 -7.41
N SER A 129 -11.26 4.68 -6.23
CA SER A 129 -12.35 4.87 -5.29
C SER A 129 -12.63 6.35 -5.05
N GLY A 130 -13.91 6.65 -4.88
CA GLY A 130 -14.45 8.00 -4.74
C GLY A 130 -15.01 8.58 -6.03
N VAL A 131 -15.98 9.47 -5.87
CA VAL A 131 -16.73 10.10 -6.96
C VAL A 131 -16.68 11.62 -6.88
N THR A 132 -16.80 12.28 -8.03
CA THR A 132 -17.02 13.72 -8.16
C THR A 132 -18.34 14.14 -7.51
N THR A 133 -18.39 15.37 -7.00
CA THR A 133 -19.56 15.97 -6.34
C THR A 133 -20.63 16.48 -7.32
N GLY A 134 -20.39 16.40 -8.63
CA GLY A 134 -21.31 16.84 -9.67
C GLY A 134 -22.56 15.96 -9.83
N SER A 135 -23.50 16.44 -10.64
CA SER A 135 -24.74 15.73 -11.00
C SER A 135 -24.48 14.32 -11.57
N VAL A 136 -23.37 14.16 -12.29
CA VAL A 136 -22.87 12.86 -12.74
C VAL A 136 -21.67 12.46 -11.89
N ARG A 137 -21.90 11.46 -11.02
CA ARG A 137 -20.86 10.87 -10.18
C ARG A 137 -19.91 10.06 -11.05
N MET A 138 -18.69 10.58 -11.24
CA MET A 138 -17.62 9.90 -11.96
C MET A 138 -16.43 9.67 -11.04
N ASN A 139 -15.77 8.51 -11.18
CA ASN A 139 -14.50 8.26 -10.53
C ASN A 139 -13.35 8.91 -11.33
N PHE A 140 -12.18 9.05 -10.71
CA PHE A 140 -11.00 9.70 -11.31
C PHE A 140 -10.65 9.16 -12.71
N GLY A 141 -10.68 7.83 -12.89
CA GLY A 141 -10.38 7.21 -14.18
C GLY A 141 -11.41 7.54 -15.28
N ARG A 142 -12.67 7.85 -14.93
CA ARG A 142 -13.69 8.30 -15.89
C ARG A 142 -13.68 9.80 -16.11
N SER A 143 -13.57 10.59 -15.04
CA SER A 143 -13.60 12.06 -15.15
C SER A 143 -12.40 12.58 -15.93
N GLU A 144 -11.21 12.03 -15.66
CA GLU A 144 -9.94 12.47 -16.26
C GLU A 144 -9.40 11.48 -17.30
N ARG A 145 -10.27 10.74 -17.98
CA ARG A 145 -9.86 9.63 -18.87
C ARG A 145 -8.79 10.03 -19.88
N VAL A 146 -8.90 11.24 -20.45
CA VAL A 146 -7.94 11.76 -21.44
C VAL A 146 -6.60 12.06 -20.79
N ALA A 147 -6.58 12.92 -19.76
CA ALA A 147 -5.36 13.28 -19.03
C ALA A 147 -4.68 12.06 -18.39
N TYR A 148 -5.46 11.11 -17.90
CA TYR A 148 -4.95 9.85 -17.34
C TYR A 148 -4.20 9.04 -18.40
N LYS A 149 -4.78 8.92 -19.61
CA LYS A 149 -4.18 8.17 -20.71
C LYS A 149 -2.94 8.87 -21.28
N ASP A 150 -2.93 10.20 -21.31
CA ASP A 150 -1.88 10.96 -22.00
C ASP A 150 -0.71 11.35 -21.07
N LEU A 151 -0.95 11.49 -19.77
CA LEU A 151 0.06 11.95 -18.81
C LEU A 151 0.45 10.87 -17.81
N ILE A 152 -0.53 10.25 -17.15
CA ILE A 152 -0.28 9.33 -16.03
C ILE A 152 0.21 7.98 -16.56
N MET A 153 -0.49 7.41 -17.53
CA MET A 153 -0.13 6.12 -18.12
C MET A 153 1.25 6.13 -18.77
N PRO A 154 1.65 7.12 -19.59
CA PRO A 154 2.97 7.11 -20.23
C PRO A 154 4.08 7.33 -19.21
N THR A 155 3.84 8.14 -18.17
CA THR A 155 4.80 8.35 -17.08
C THR A 155 5.05 7.05 -16.33
N PHE A 156 3.98 6.32 -15.98
CA PHE A 156 4.10 5.04 -15.29
C PHE A 156 4.69 3.96 -16.19
N ALA A 157 4.28 3.88 -17.45
CA ALA A 157 4.86 2.96 -18.44
C ALA A 157 6.37 3.20 -18.64
N ARG A 158 6.83 4.46 -18.64
CA ARG A 158 8.25 4.79 -18.70
C ARG A 158 9.02 4.25 -17.50
N PHE A 159 8.42 4.28 -16.30
CA PHE A 159 8.99 3.66 -15.11
C PHE A 159 9.05 2.13 -15.25
N LEU A 160 7.96 1.49 -15.67
CA LEU A 160 7.92 0.03 -15.88
C LEU A 160 8.99 -0.44 -16.87
N ARG A 161 9.21 0.30 -17.97
CA ARG A 161 10.27 0.00 -18.94
C ARG A 161 11.67 0.01 -18.34
N LYS A 162 11.93 0.86 -17.34
CA LYS A 162 13.21 0.87 -16.61
C LYS A 162 13.35 -0.31 -15.66
N CYS A 163 12.24 -0.77 -15.07
CA CYS A 163 12.24 -1.90 -14.15
C CYS A 163 12.41 -3.26 -14.87
N TYR A 164 11.93 -3.38 -16.11
CA TYR A 164 11.88 -4.64 -16.85
C TYR A 164 12.75 -4.61 -18.13
N THR A 165 13.96 -4.04 -18.05
CA THR A 165 14.87 -3.91 -19.19
C THR A 165 15.42 -5.26 -19.70
N LEU A 166 15.06 -5.58 -20.94
CA LEU A 166 15.81 -6.25 -22.02
C LEU A 166 16.26 -7.73 -21.95
N THR A 167 15.98 -8.52 -20.90
CA THR A 167 16.17 -9.99 -20.99
C THR A 167 14.89 -10.77 -21.28
N THR A 168 13.73 -10.11 -21.21
CA THR A 168 12.41 -10.73 -21.47
C THR A 168 11.68 -10.08 -22.66
N SER A 169 12.38 -9.31 -23.50
CA SER A 169 11.78 -8.40 -24.47
C SER A 169 11.94 -8.80 -25.94
N ASP A 170 12.09 -10.09 -26.25
CA ASP A 170 12.07 -10.55 -27.65
C ASP A 170 10.64 -10.80 -28.19
N LYS A 171 9.59 -10.64 -27.38
CA LYS A 171 8.19 -10.87 -27.82
C LYS A 171 7.22 -9.71 -27.61
N ALA A 172 7.65 -8.58 -27.03
CA ALA A 172 6.76 -7.47 -26.69
C ALA A 172 6.62 -6.43 -27.83
N ARG A 173 6.10 -6.85 -29.00
CA ARG A 173 5.68 -5.92 -30.07
C ARG A 173 4.25 -5.43 -29.81
N LYS A 174 4.12 -4.18 -29.35
CA LYS A 174 2.95 -3.25 -29.34
C LYS A 174 1.54 -3.87 -29.49
N THR A 175 0.72 -3.76 -28.45
CA THR A 175 -0.72 -3.46 -28.54
C THR A 175 -1.16 -2.75 -27.25
N TYR A 176 -1.81 -1.59 -27.39
CA TYR A 176 -2.58 -0.96 -26.31
C TYR A 176 -4.03 -1.40 -26.49
N THR A 177 -4.47 -2.41 -25.76
CA THR A 177 -5.87 -2.83 -25.75
C THR A 177 -6.56 -2.20 -24.55
N SER A 178 -7.20 -1.05 -24.84
CA SER A 178 -8.33 -0.55 -24.07
C SER A 178 -9.48 -1.55 -24.22
N SER A 179 -9.73 -2.41 -23.22
CA SER A 179 -11.05 -2.99 -22.91
C SER A 179 -10.98 -3.97 -21.74
N SER A 180 -11.38 -3.53 -20.55
CA SER A 180 -12.26 -4.32 -19.68
C SER A 180 -13.01 -3.36 -18.74
N LEU A 181 -14.15 -2.90 -19.25
CA LEU A 181 -15.29 -2.55 -18.41
C LEU A 181 -15.63 -3.80 -17.58
N VAL A 182 -15.14 -3.90 -16.35
CA VAL A 182 -15.79 -4.78 -15.38
C VAL A 182 -16.99 -4.01 -14.82
N LEU A 183 -18.08 -4.07 -15.57
CA LEU A 183 -19.41 -3.82 -15.05
C LEU A 183 -19.71 -4.96 -14.06
N VAL A 184 -19.34 -4.78 -12.79
CA VAL A 184 -19.88 -5.63 -11.71
C VAL A 184 -21.36 -5.30 -11.63
N ARG A 185 -22.21 -6.17 -12.20
CA ARG A 185 -23.65 -6.16 -11.96
C ARG A 185 -23.86 -6.14 -10.45
N ARG A 186 -24.58 -5.13 -9.96
CA ARG A 186 -25.03 -5.06 -8.56
C ARG A 186 -25.82 -6.34 -8.25
N LEU A 187 -25.30 -7.18 -7.37
CA LEU A 187 -26.16 -8.05 -6.58
C LEU A 187 -26.95 -7.16 -5.62
N PRO A 188 -28.25 -7.40 -5.41
CA PRO A 188 -29.03 -6.65 -4.44
C PRO A 188 -28.44 -6.83 -3.03
N PRO A 189 -28.49 -5.80 -2.17
CA PRO A 189 -28.01 -5.92 -0.81
C PRO A 189 -28.81 -7.00 -0.07
N LEU A 190 -28.11 -7.92 0.58
CA LEU A 190 -28.73 -8.85 1.52
C LEU A 190 -29.42 -8.05 2.63
N PRO A 191 -30.63 -8.44 3.08
CA PRO A 191 -31.29 -7.76 4.18
C PRO A 191 -30.43 -7.86 5.43
N VAL A 192 -30.07 -6.71 6.00
CA VAL A 192 -29.39 -6.58 7.28
C VAL A 192 -30.34 -7.12 8.35
N LYS A 193 -30.24 -8.41 8.67
CA LYS A 193 -30.86 -8.96 9.86
C LYS A 193 -30.04 -8.53 11.07
N LEU A 194 -30.73 -7.75 11.91
CA LEU A 194 -30.39 -7.37 13.27
C LEU A 194 -29.52 -8.41 13.99
N TRP A 195 -28.38 -7.96 14.52
CA TRP A 195 -27.79 -8.60 15.69
C TRP A 195 -27.97 -7.65 16.89
N PRO A 196 -28.50 -8.12 18.03
CA PRO A 196 -28.67 -7.29 19.21
C PRO A 196 -27.33 -7.07 19.93
N PRO A 197 -27.21 -5.99 20.73
CA PRO A 197 -25.97 -5.68 21.43
C PRO A 197 -25.81 -6.54 22.71
N PRO A 198 -24.57 -6.86 23.08
CA PRO A 198 -24.13 -6.85 24.47
C PRO A 198 -23.43 -5.52 24.83
#